data_AF-A0A3D1BAG0-F1
#
_entry.id   AF-A0A3D1BAG0-F1
#
_cell.length_a   1.000
_cell.length_b   1.000
_cell.length_c   1.000
_cell.angle_alpha   90.00
_cell.angle_beta   90.00
_cell.angle_gamma   90.00
#
_symmetry.space_group_name_H-M   'P 1'
#
loop_
_entity.id
_entity.type
_entity.pdbx_description
1 polymer ?
#
loop_
_entity_poly.entity_id
_entity_poly.type
_entity_poly.pdbx_seq_one_letter_code
_entity_poly.pdbx_strand_id
1 'polypeptide(L)' 'LSMVNSGVGYALLPGRVGMVYESRVKLVPLQARYHLQQHIGVVFLKAKERDPNLLALLAECRMYSLKNPS' A
#
# COMPACT_ATOMS: atom_id res chain seq x y z
N LEU A 1 9.85 0.71 11.50
CA LEU A 1 9.80 2.16 11.81
C LEU A 1 10.36 2.53 13.18
N SER A 2 10.62 1.57 14.08
CA SER A 2 11.27 1.80 15.38
C SER A 2 12.56 2.63 15.28
N MET A 3 13.43 2.34 14.30
CA MET A 3 14.68 3.11 14.08
C MET A 3 14.45 4.56 13.61
N VAL A 4 13.44 4.80 12.76
CA VAL A 4 13.10 6.17 12.32
C VAL A 4 12.50 6.95 13.48
N ASN A 5 11.62 6.31 14.26
CA ASN A 5 11.02 6.89 15.46
C ASN A 5 12.05 7.19 16.55
N SER A 6 13.13 6.41 16.65
CA SER A 6 14.24 6.66 17.57
C SER A 6 15.30 7.61 17.00
N GLY A 7 15.05 8.26 15.86
CA GLY A 7 15.94 9.28 15.28
C GLY A 7 17.18 8.74 14.57
N VAL A 8 17.25 7.44 14.27
CA VAL A 8 18.45 6.81 13.65
C VAL A 8 18.55 7.10 12.15
N GLY A 9 17.47 7.52 11.48
CA GLY A 9 17.53 7.89 10.07
C GLY A 9 16.15 8.04 9.41
N TYR A 10 16.15 7.99 8.08
CA TYR A 10 14.97 8.17 7.23
C TYR A 10 14.63 6.88 6.46
N ALA A 11 13.37 6.74 6.08
CA ALA A 11 12.90 5.63 5.24
C ALA A 11 11.87 6.13 4.23
N LEU A 12 11.82 5.48 3.06
CA LEU A 12 10.74 5.65 2.11
C LEU A 12 9.59 4.72 2.47
N LEU A 13 8.37 5.24 2.40
CA LEU A 13 7.15 4.50 2.68
C LEU A 13 6.16 4.71 1.54
N PRO A 14 5.41 3.68 1.15
CA PRO A 14 4.26 3.88 0.28
C PRO A 14 3.25 4.83 0.93
N GLY A 15 2.75 5.83 0.21
CA GLY A 15 1.81 6.81 0.75
C GLY A 15 0.59 6.17 1.43
N ARG A 16 0.11 5.05 0.89
CA ARG A 16 -1.02 4.26 1.43
C ARG A 16 -0.87 3.78 2.88
N VAL A 17 0.36 3.70 3.42
CA VAL A 17 0.57 3.30 4.84
C VAL A 17 0.84 4.51 5.75
N GLY A 18 0.87 5.73 5.21
CA GLY A 18 1.23 6.95 5.95
C GLY A 18 0.37 7.17 7.19
N MET A 19 -0.96 7.02 7.06
CA MET A 19 -1.92 7.25 8.14
C MET A 19 -1.66 6.37 9.39
N VAL A 20 -1.06 5.19 9.23
CA VAL A 20 -0.74 4.30 10.36
C VAL A 20 0.37 4.89 11.25
N TYR A 21 1.16 5.82 10.72
CA TYR A 21 2.38 6.32 11.34
C TYR A 21 2.40 7.82 11.62
N GLU A 22 1.37 8.56 11.21
CA GLU A 22 1.27 10.02 11.37
C GLU A 22 1.49 10.50 12.81
N SER A 23 1.09 9.72 13.82
CA SER A 23 1.24 10.08 15.23
C SER A 23 2.65 9.88 15.80
N ARG A 24 3.57 9.25 15.04
CA ARG A 24 4.88 8.82 15.54
C ARG A 24 6.05 9.35 14.71
N VAL A 25 5.85 9.61 13.42
CA VAL A 25 6.91 10.10 12.54
C VAL A 25 6.41 11.24 11.66
N LYS A 26 7.30 12.17 11.36
CA LYS A 26 7.03 13.23 10.38
C LYS A 26 7.06 12.65 8.98
N LEU A 27 5.95 12.75 8.26
CA LEU A 27 5.88 12.41 6.84
C LEU A 27 6.26 13.62 6.00
N VAL A 28 7.19 13.44 5.06
CA VAL A 28 7.61 14.46 4.11
C VAL A 28 7.32 13.94 2.70
N PRO A 29 6.49 14.63 1.90
CA PRO A 29 6.18 14.19 0.55
C PRO A 29 7.43 14.31 -0.34
N LEU A 30 7.62 13.32 -1.22
CA LEU A 30 8.67 13.38 -2.23
C LEU A 30 8.30 14.37 -3.34
N GLN A 31 9.31 14.96 -3.97
CA GLN A 31 9.12 15.70 -5.22
C GLN A 31 8.58 14.78 -6.31
N ALA A 32 7.74 15.30 -7.21
CA ALA A 32 7.05 14.52 -8.25
C ALA A 32 7.99 13.64 -9.09
N ARG A 33 9.20 14.14 -9.43
CA ARG A 33 10.22 13.38 -10.18
C ARG A 33 10.74 12.13 -9.49
N TYR A 34 10.49 11.99 -8.18
CA TYR A 34 10.90 10.84 -7.36
C TYR A 34 9.70 9.98 -6.94
N HIS A 35 8.50 10.24 -7.49
CA HIS A 35 7.34 9.39 -7.23
C HIS A 35 7.55 8.05 -7.93
N LEU A 36 7.32 6.98 -7.18
CA LEU A 36 7.39 5.61 -7.68
C LEU A 36 6.00 4.97 -7.58
N GLN A 37 5.48 4.52 -8.73
CA GLN A 37 4.24 3.76 -8.76
C GLN A 37 4.51 2.29 -8.41
N GLN A 38 3.70 1.73 -7.53
CA GLN A 38 3.77 0.32 -7.15
C GLN A 38 2.52 -0.40 -7.62
N HIS A 39 2.68 -1.47 -8.39
CA HIS A 39 1.57 -2.36 -8.77
C HIS A 39 1.41 -3.45 -7.72
N ILE A 40 0.22 -3.52 -7.11
CA ILE A 40 -0.13 -4.52 -6.10
C ILE A 40 -1.07 -5.53 -6.73
N GLY A 41 -0.76 -6.81 -6.62
CA GLY A 41 -1.57 -7.91 -7.14
C GLY A 41 -1.98 -8.90 -6.06
N VAL A 42 -3.12 -9.57 -6.28
CA VAL A 42 -3.56 -10.72 -5.48
C VAL A 42 -3.13 -11.99 -6.21
N VAL A 43 -2.46 -12.89 -5.51
CA VAL A 43 -1.99 -14.17 -6.06
C VAL A 43 -2.71 -15.31 -5.36
N PHE A 44 -3.24 -16.25 -6.15
CA PHE A 44 -3.99 -17.41 -5.67
C PHE A 44 -3.79 -18.60 -6.62
N LEU A 45 -4.12 -19.81 -6.15
CA LEU A 45 -4.04 -21.02 -6.96
C LEU A 45 -5.01 -20.94 -8.14
N LYS A 46 -4.55 -21.20 -9.37
CA LYS A 46 -5.41 -21.20 -10.56
C LYS A 46 -6.64 -22.10 -10.42
N ALA A 47 -6.50 -23.25 -9.76
CA ALA A 47 -7.61 -24.17 -9.47
C ALA A 47 -8.75 -23.54 -8.63
N LYS A 48 -8.51 -22.40 -7.99
CA LYS A 48 -9.46 -21.64 -7.16
C LYS A 48 -10.03 -20.40 -7.86
N GLU A 49 -9.78 -20.21 -9.16
CA GLU A 49 -10.23 -19.00 -9.88
C GLU A 49 -11.76 -18.78 -9.86
N ARG A 50 -12.54 -19.86 -9.70
CA ARG A 50 -14.01 -19.83 -9.61
C ARG A 50 -14.53 -19.91 -8.17
N ASP A 51 -13.64 -19.89 -7.18
CA ASP A 51 -14.04 -19.90 -5.77
C ASP A 51 -14.82 -18.61 -5.45
N PRO A 52 -16.06 -18.69 -4.94
CA PRO A 52 -16.89 -17.51 -4.70
C PRO A 52 -16.26 -16.49 -3.74
N ASN A 53 -15.55 -16.95 -2.70
CA ASN A 53 -14.92 -16.06 -1.73
C ASN A 53 -13.74 -15.31 -2.36
N LEU A 54 -12.99 -16.00 -3.22
CA LEU A 54 -11.90 -15.39 -3.97
C LEU A 54 -12.44 -14.35 -4.98
N LEU A 55 -13.53 -14.65 -5.68
CA LEU A 55 -14.17 -13.71 -6.60
C LEU A 55 -14.66 -12.45 -5.86
N ALA A 56 -15.27 -12.61 -4.69
CA ALA A 56 -15.68 -11.50 -3.84
C ALA A 56 -14.48 -10.64 -3.41
N LEU A 57 -13.39 -11.28 -2.96
CA LEU A 57 -12.14 -10.58 -2.62
C LEU A 57 -11.58 -9.79 -3.81
N LEU A 58 -11.53 -10.39 -5.01
CA LEU A 58 -11.03 -9.71 -6.21
C LEU A 58 -11.89 -8.50 -6.59
N ALA A 59 -13.21 -8.61 -6.45
CA ALA A 59 -14.12 -7.49 -6.68
C ALA A 59 -13.84 -6.35 -5.69
N GLU A 60 -13.71 -6.64 -4.40
CA GLU A 60 -13.37 -5.64 -3.38
C GLU A 60 -12.00 -4.99 -3.63
N CYS A 61 -10.97 -5.77 -3.97
CA CYS A 61 -9.66 -5.24 -4.31
C CYS A 61 -9.71 -4.28 -5.51
N ARG A 62 -10.46 -4.63 -6.56
CA ARG A 62 -10.64 -3.74 -7.73
C ARG A 62 -11.36 -2.45 -7.34
N MET A 63 -12.44 -2.56 -6.58
CA MET A 63 -13.19 -1.39 -6.10
C MET A 63 -12.34 -0.48 -5.21
N TYR A 64 -11.51 -1.05 -4.35
CA TYR A 64 -10.56 -0.31 -3.52
C TYR A 64 -9.54 0.46 -4.37
N SER A 65 -8.96 -0.20 -5.39
CA SER A 65 -7.99 0.44 -6.29
C SER A 65 -8.60 1.57 -7.11
N LEU A 66 -9.87 1.46 -7.51
CA LEU A 66 -10.57 2.53 -8.23
C LEU A 66 -10.86 3.74 -7.33
N LYS A 67 -11.18 3.51 -6.05
CA LYS A 67 -11.41 4.58 -5.07
C LYS A 67 -10.14 5.28 -4.61
N ASN A 68 -8.99 4.61 -4.69
CA ASN A 68 -7.69 5.10 -4.22
C ASN A 68 -6.64 4.98 -5.33
N PRO A 69 -6.75 5.78 -6.41
CA PRO A 69 -5.76 5.77 -7.48
C PRO A 69 -4.37 6.15 -6.94
N SER A 70 -3.34 5.47 -7.46
CA SER A 70 -1.93 5.70 -7.15
C SER A 70 -1.40 6.99 -7.75
#